data_AF-A0A433Q740-F1
#
_entry.id   AF-A0A433Q740-F1
#
_cell.length_a   1.000
_cell.length_b   1.000
_cell.length_c   1.000
_cell.angle_alpha   90.00
_cell.angle_beta   90.00
_cell.angle_gamma   90.00
#
_symmetry.space_group_name_H-M   'P 1'
#
loop_
_entity.id
_entity.type
_entity.pdbx_description
1 polymer ?
#
loop_
_entity_poly.entity_id
_entity_poly.type
_entity_poly.pdbx_seq_one_letter_code
_entity_poly.pdbx_strand_id
1 'polypeptide(L)'
;MSSTCLWDYTHIVTIGLRLVSYPANIETYLQVSSSTACSVLRIMRMTRNKASHRGDWPLTNAWMGSFIWATKAVLLWASNCAIRLKFKKNKRKVSLQPRKLIMEVEKIEKTWKREFVKDIIALELDTHISNIKREVVYLHGSHCRSLYRRFRARYNDQQKLDRVFQRIRGDYELDRDYEKWPSKRLCRLILEIWPKKDEADEITGVENSSSDPLLVFEELVLPAGPAYWNNPNFVLLCIFNIRVLMKMTKRTKDVYDIGAIKNIEVEAARMMARDVAAENAGEPTNIEGEAARIMARDVAAEHAEEPTNIEVEEARVTVRDVAAEHAEESRSKPVHSRSSERGSKPCTRKTPIV
;
A
#
# COMPACT_ATOMS: atom_id res chain seq x y z
N MET A 1 -13.73 -19.16 9.47
CA MET A 1 -13.00 -18.33 8.49
C MET A 1 -12.36 -19.27 7.49
N SER A 2 -12.88 -19.33 6.26
CA SER A 2 -12.25 -20.02 5.15
C SER A 2 -10.88 -19.40 4.90
N SER A 3 -9.81 -20.15 5.17
CA SER A 3 -8.48 -19.75 4.72
C SER A 3 -8.40 -20.01 3.23
N THR A 4 -8.76 -19.02 2.40
CA THR A 4 -8.21 -18.98 1.05
C THR A 4 -6.70 -19.09 1.21
N CYS A 5 -6.17 -20.17 0.62
CA CYS A 5 -4.84 -20.67 0.89
C CYS A 5 -3.88 -19.56 0.42
N LEU A 6 -3.29 -18.78 1.33
CA LEU A 6 -2.39 -17.68 0.97
C LEU A 6 -1.17 -18.12 0.13
N TRP A 7 -0.99 -19.42 0.01
CA TRP A 7 -0.11 -20.12 -0.92
C TRP A 7 -0.47 -19.88 -2.40
N ASP A 8 -1.73 -19.64 -2.75
CA ASP A 8 -2.15 -19.23 -4.10
C ASP A 8 -1.64 -17.82 -4.46
N TYR A 9 -1.27 -17.05 -3.43
CA TYR A 9 -0.72 -15.70 -3.53
C TYR A 9 0.81 -15.66 -3.33
N THR A 10 1.50 -16.82 -3.38
CA THR A 10 2.97 -16.89 -3.22
C THR A 10 3.73 -15.98 -4.20
N HIS A 11 3.16 -15.72 -5.38
CA HIS A 11 3.76 -14.86 -6.40
C HIS A 11 3.82 -13.39 -5.96
N ILE A 12 2.73 -12.83 -5.42
CA ILE A 12 2.75 -11.44 -4.91
C ILE A 12 3.70 -11.31 -3.71
N VAL A 13 3.73 -12.32 -2.83
CA VAL A 13 4.69 -12.36 -1.72
C VAL A 13 6.12 -12.34 -2.22
N THR A 14 6.42 -13.11 -3.26
CA THR A 14 7.74 -13.11 -3.91
C THR A 14 8.07 -11.75 -4.54
N ILE A 15 7.08 -11.08 -5.14
CA ILE A 15 7.24 -9.72 -5.68
C ILE A 15 7.62 -8.75 -4.58
N GLY A 16 6.80 -8.66 -3.52
CA GLY A 16 7.04 -7.75 -2.41
C GLY A 16 8.33 -8.06 -1.65
N LEU A 17 8.66 -9.34 -1.42
CA LEU A 17 9.94 -9.75 -0.83
C LEU A 17 11.13 -9.22 -1.63
N ARG A 18 11.08 -9.33 -2.96
CA ARG A 18 12.15 -8.82 -3.81
C ARG A 18 12.24 -7.30 -3.76
N LEU A 19 11.11 -6.59 -3.78
CA LEU A 19 11.10 -5.13 -3.64
C LEU A 19 11.79 -4.70 -2.34
N VAL A 20 11.51 -5.37 -1.22
CA VAL A 20 12.19 -5.11 0.08
C VAL A 20 13.67 -5.50 0.05
N SER A 21 14.06 -6.50 -0.75
CA SER A 21 15.46 -6.93 -0.93
C SER A 21 16.26 -6.12 -1.95
N TYR A 22 15.69 -5.06 -2.53
CA TYR A 22 16.42 -4.02 -3.27
C TYR A 22 16.68 -2.72 -2.47
N PRO A 23 17.07 -2.74 -1.16
CA PRO A 23 17.23 -1.50 -0.38
C PRO A 23 18.27 -0.57 -1.01
N ALA A 24 19.41 -1.11 -1.46
CA ALA A 24 20.50 -0.29 -1.99
C ALA A 24 20.16 0.52 -3.25
N ASN A 25 19.09 0.17 -3.97
CA ASN A 25 18.60 0.98 -5.09
C ASN A 25 17.36 1.77 -4.69
N ILE A 26 16.36 1.17 -4.05
CA ILE A 26 15.11 1.90 -3.75
C ILE A 26 15.33 2.99 -2.69
N GLU A 27 16.14 2.78 -1.65
CA GLU A 27 16.45 3.82 -0.66
C GLU A 27 17.31 4.95 -1.26
N THR A 28 18.24 4.60 -2.15
CA THR A 28 19.10 5.58 -2.86
C THR A 28 18.34 6.37 -3.93
N TYR A 29 17.38 5.75 -4.64
CA TYR A 29 16.54 6.40 -5.66
C TYR A 29 15.33 7.14 -5.08
N LEU A 30 14.84 6.76 -3.89
CA LEU A 30 13.79 7.48 -3.18
C LEU A 30 14.34 8.65 -2.35
N GLN A 31 15.66 8.86 -2.31
CA GLN A 31 16.36 9.88 -1.51
C GLN A 31 15.69 10.20 -0.16
N VAL A 32 15.19 9.20 0.57
CA VAL A 32 14.86 9.11 2.02
C VAL A 32 14.11 10.29 2.70
N SER A 33 13.78 11.40 2.04
CA SER A 33 13.25 12.61 2.69
C SER A 33 11.73 12.58 2.84
N SER A 34 11.02 11.82 1.99
CA SER A 34 9.57 11.71 2.11
C SER A 34 9.19 10.73 3.23
N SER A 35 8.67 11.27 4.33
CA SER A 35 8.19 10.49 5.49
C SER A 35 7.15 9.43 5.10
N THR A 36 6.32 9.75 4.11
CA THR A 36 5.35 8.80 3.53
C THR A 36 6.05 7.60 2.88
N ALA A 37 7.10 7.83 2.09
CA ALA A 37 7.85 6.76 1.42
C ALA A 37 8.49 5.79 2.43
N CYS A 38 9.10 6.35 3.47
CA CYS A 38 9.65 5.58 4.58
C CYS A 38 8.58 4.73 5.27
N SER A 39 7.38 5.28 5.49
CA SER A 39 6.27 4.56 6.12
C SER A 39 5.71 3.41 5.27
N VAL A 40 5.66 3.54 3.94
CA VAL A 40 5.32 2.41 3.06
C VAL A 40 6.35 1.29 3.15
N LEU A 41 7.64 1.63 3.17
CA LEU A 41 8.72 0.64 3.35
C LEU A 41 8.64 -0.05 4.72
N ARG A 42 8.27 0.68 5.78
CA ARG A 42 7.99 0.10 7.11
C ARG A 42 6.83 -0.91 7.06
N ILE A 43 5.73 -0.57 6.38
CA ILE A 43 4.61 -1.51 6.18
C ILE A 43 5.07 -2.76 5.43
N MET A 44 5.85 -2.62 4.35
CA MET A 44 6.40 -3.75 3.60
C MET A 44 7.29 -4.64 4.47
N ARG A 45 8.14 -4.05 5.32
CA ARG A 45 8.97 -4.79 6.28
C ARG A 45 8.13 -5.53 7.32
N MET A 46 7.14 -4.86 7.92
CA MET A 46 6.28 -5.46 8.95
C MET A 46 5.44 -6.61 8.39
N THR A 47 4.82 -6.43 7.23
CA THR A 47 4.05 -7.48 6.55
C THR A 47 4.93 -8.66 6.15
N ARG A 48 6.14 -8.41 5.63
CA ARG A 48 7.14 -9.46 5.37
C ARG A 48 7.46 -10.25 6.63
N ASN A 49 7.90 -9.57 7.69
CA ASN A 49 8.38 -10.24 8.90
C ASN A 49 7.27 -11.14 9.48
N LYS A 50 6.02 -10.67 9.46
CA LYS A 50 4.86 -11.48 9.84
C LYS A 50 4.66 -12.73 8.98
N ALA A 51 4.88 -12.63 7.67
CA ALA A 51 4.80 -13.79 6.76
C ALA A 51 5.94 -14.79 6.94
N SER A 52 7.11 -14.33 7.37
CA SER A 52 8.29 -15.16 7.65
C SER A 52 8.20 -15.87 9.01
N HIS A 53 7.57 -15.26 10.01
CA HIS A 53 7.51 -15.77 11.39
C HIS A 53 6.10 -16.28 11.76
N ARG A 54 5.52 -17.14 10.90
CA ARG A 54 4.11 -17.58 10.94
C ARG A 54 3.59 -18.20 12.25
N GLY A 55 4.48 -18.57 13.17
CA GLY A 55 4.11 -19.25 14.43
C GLY A 55 3.17 -18.44 15.33
N ASP A 56 3.23 -17.11 15.26
CA ASP A 56 2.57 -16.23 16.22
C ASP A 56 1.36 -15.46 15.66
N TRP A 57 1.16 -15.50 14.35
CA TRP A 57 0.25 -14.57 13.68
C TRP A 57 -0.46 -15.19 12.47
N PRO A 58 -1.80 -15.36 12.51
CA PRO A 58 -2.53 -15.69 11.31
C PRO A 58 -2.38 -14.55 10.29
N LEU A 59 -2.16 -14.94 9.04
CA LEU A 59 -2.24 -14.05 7.92
C LEU A 59 -3.72 -13.72 7.69
N THR A 60 -4.06 -12.44 7.72
CA THR A 60 -5.45 -11.93 7.74
C THR A 60 -5.75 -11.11 6.49
N ASN A 61 -7.01 -10.80 6.23
CA ASN A 61 -7.40 -9.89 5.14
C ASN A 61 -6.73 -8.51 5.30
N ALA A 62 -6.62 -8.00 6.53
CA ALA A 62 -5.86 -6.80 6.82
C ALA A 62 -4.40 -6.90 6.34
N TRP A 63 -3.74 -8.04 6.58
CA TRP A 63 -2.37 -8.27 6.10
C TRP A 63 -2.29 -8.28 4.57
N MET A 64 -3.22 -8.95 3.88
CA MET A 64 -3.24 -9.02 2.41
C MET A 64 -3.48 -7.63 1.81
N GLY A 65 -4.50 -6.91 2.28
CA GLY A 65 -4.79 -5.54 1.82
C GLY A 65 -3.60 -4.60 2.03
N SER A 66 -2.97 -4.65 3.21
CA SER A 66 -1.74 -3.89 3.48
C SER A 66 -0.63 -4.17 2.47
N PHE A 67 -0.42 -5.45 2.18
CA PHE A 67 0.66 -5.91 1.35
C PHE A 67 0.45 -5.56 -0.13
N ILE A 68 -0.78 -5.73 -0.64
CA ILE A 68 -1.17 -5.30 -1.99
C ILE A 68 -0.97 -3.79 -2.12
N TRP A 69 -1.51 -3.01 -1.19
CA TRP A 69 -1.43 -1.55 -1.23
C TRP A 69 0.02 -1.06 -1.26
N ALA A 70 0.85 -1.54 -0.33
CA ALA A 70 2.24 -1.11 -0.23
C ALA A 70 3.08 -1.59 -1.43
N THR A 71 2.80 -2.79 -1.95
CA THR A 71 3.46 -3.30 -3.17
C THR A 71 3.13 -2.42 -4.38
N LYS A 72 1.86 -2.03 -4.57
CA LYS A 72 1.46 -1.13 -5.67
C LYS A 72 2.13 0.24 -5.55
N ALA A 73 2.18 0.82 -4.36
CA ALA A 73 2.86 2.10 -4.10
C ALA A 73 4.35 2.04 -4.50
N VAL A 74 5.07 1.02 -4.03
CA VAL A 74 6.50 0.86 -4.37
C VAL A 74 6.72 0.63 -5.88
N LEU A 75 5.86 -0.15 -6.53
CA LEU A 75 5.97 -0.39 -7.97
C LEU A 75 5.68 0.86 -8.80
N LEU A 76 4.76 1.73 -8.35
CA LEU A 76 4.49 3.00 -9.02
C LEU A 76 5.70 3.94 -8.92
N TRP A 77 6.32 4.05 -7.75
CA TRP A 77 7.59 4.79 -7.61
C TRP A 77 8.68 4.22 -8.52
N ALA A 78 8.87 2.90 -8.50
CA ALA A 78 9.85 2.26 -9.37
C ALA A 78 9.55 2.50 -10.86
N SER A 79 8.27 2.60 -11.24
CA SER A 79 7.86 2.95 -12.60
C SER A 79 8.23 4.38 -12.96
N ASN A 80 8.05 5.33 -12.05
CA ASN A 80 8.38 6.74 -12.26
C ASN A 80 9.89 6.95 -12.41
N CYS A 81 10.69 6.18 -11.67
CA CYS A 81 12.15 6.21 -11.77
C CYS A 81 12.72 5.33 -12.91
N ALA A 82 11.88 4.81 -13.81
CA ALA A 82 12.26 3.92 -14.92
C ALA A 82 13.11 2.68 -14.49
N ILE A 83 12.99 2.24 -13.24
CA ILE A 83 13.82 1.16 -12.68
C ILE A 83 13.38 -0.19 -13.29
N ARG A 84 14.34 -0.92 -13.86
CA ARG A 84 14.12 -2.31 -14.27
C ARG A 84 14.43 -3.26 -13.11
N LEU A 85 13.42 -3.99 -12.67
CA LEU A 85 13.54 -4.89 -11.54
C LEU A 85 13.87 -6.31 -12.02
N LYS A 86 14.88 -6.96 -11.41
CA LYS A 86 15.30 -8.32 -11.78
C LYS A 86 14.59 -9.35 -10.90
N PHE A 87 13.93 -10.31 -11.53
CA PHE A 87 13.17 -11.40 -10.91
C PHE A 87 13.68 -12.75 -11.41
N LYS A 88 13.80 -13.77 -10.54
CA LYS A 88 13.80 -15.17 -10.99
C LYS A 88 12.36 -15.64 -11.24
N LYS A 89 12.05 -16.06 -12.46
CA LYS A 89 10.82 -16.79 -12.84
C LYS A 89 11.26 -18.15 -13.38
N ASN A 90 10.75 -19.25 -12.80
CA ASN A 90 11.13 -20.62 -13.18
C ASN A 90 12.65 -20.83 -13.26
N LYS A 91 13.39 -20.42 -12.21
CA LYS A 91 14.87 -20.44 -12.12
C LYS A 91 15.63 -19.55 -13.11
N ARG A 92 14.98 -18.89 -14.09
CA ARG A 92 15.60 -17.93 -15.02
C ARG A 92 15.52 -16.51 -14.49
N LYS A 93 16.62 -15.74 -14.62
CA LYS A 93 16.62 -14.30 -14.33
C LYS A 93 15.92 -13.56 -15.46
N VAL A 94 14.85 -12.83 -15.15
CA VAL A 94 14.04 -12.02 -16.04
C VAL A 94 14.04 -10.60 -15.50
N SER A 95 14.15 -9.60 -16.37
CA SER A 95 13.96 -8.21 -15.99
C SER A 95 12.53 -7.81 -16.35
N LEU A 96 11.76 -7.37 -15.36
CA LEU A 96 10.37 -6.93 -15.55
C LEU A 96 10.27 -5.42 -15.32
N GLN A 97 9.52 -4.77 -16.20
CA GLN A 97 9.13 -3.38 -16.01
C GLN A 97 8.12 -3.29 -14.85
N PRO A 98 8.22 -2.29 -13.97
CA PRO A 98 7.30 -2.11 -12.85
C PRO A 98 5.83 -2.09 -13.27
N ARG A 99 5.49 -1.46 -14.40
CA ARG A 99 4.13 -1.47 -14.96
C ARG A 99 3.57 -2.88 -15.19
N LYS A 100 4.39 -3.81 -15.69
CA LYS A 100 3.95 -5.20 -15.90
C LYS A 100 3.66 -5.91 -14.56
N LEU A 101 4.44 -5.60 -13.52
CA LEU A 101 4.22 -6.15 -12.18
C LEU A 101 2.97 -5.56 -11.52
N ILE A 102 2.68 -4.28 -11.76
CA ILE A 102 1.42 -3.67 -11.29
C ILE A 102 0.23 -4.43 -11.86
N MET A 103 0.22 -4.71 -13.17
CA MET A 103 -0.86 -5.50 -13.79
C MET A 103 -0.98 -6.91 -13.20
N GLU A 104 0.15 -7.57 -12.86
CA GLU A 104 0.12 -8.88 -12.19
C GLU A 104 -0.49 -8.77 -10.77
N VAL A 105 -0.14 -7.72 -10.03
CA VAL A 105 -0.69 -7.46 -8.69
C VAL A 105 -2.18 -7.14 -8.75
N GLU A 106 -2.62 -6.33 -9.70
CA GLU A 106 -4.04 -5.99 -9.91
C GLU A 106 -4.88 -7.22 -10.26
N LYS A 107 -4.34 -8.14 -11.05
CA LYS A 107 -5.01 -9.42 -11.34
C LYS A 107 -5.20 -10.26 -10.08
N ILE A 108 -4.17 -10.33 -9.23
CA ILE A 108 -4.22 -11.05 -7.95
C ILE A 108 -5.24 -10.40 -7.00
N GLU A 109 -5.18 -9.08 -6.89
CA GLU A 109 -6.08 -8.27 -6.10
C GLU A 109 -7.53 -8.50 -6.50
N LYS A 110 -7.85 -8.50 -7.80
CA LYS A 110 -9.22 -8.73 -8.30
C LYS A 110 -9.78 -10.08 -7.88
N THR A 111 -8.97 -11.15 -7.93
CA THR A 111 -9.38 -12.47 -7.46
C THR A 111 -9.66 -12.45 -5.96
N TRP A 112 -8.72 -11.92 -5.17
CA TRP A 112 -8.85 -11.87 -3.72
C TRP A 112 -10.03 -11.01 -3.26
N LYS A 113 -10.28 -9.86 -3.89
CA LYS A 113 -11.44 -8.99 -3.59
C LYS A 113 -12.75 -9.74 -3.70
N ARG A 114 -12.93 -10.53 -4.77
CA ARG A 114 -14.15 -11.32 -4.98
C ARG A 114 -14.37 -12.36 -3.88
N GLU A 115 -13.29 -12.97 -3.39
CA GLU A 115 -13.34 -13.92 -2.28
C GLU A 115 -13.66 -13.21 -0.96
N PHE A 116 -12.95 -12.12 -0.67
CA PHE A 116 -13.14 -11.33 0.55
C PHE A 116 -14.55 -10.77 0.68
N VAL A 117 -15.11 -10.24 -0.42
CA VAL A 117 -16.47 -9.71 -0.48
C VAL A 117 -17.49 -10.81 -0.19
N LYS A 118 -17.33 -12.01 -0.77
CA LYS A 118 -18.22 -13.15 -0.49
C LYS A 118 -18.20 -13.54 0.99
N ASP A 119 -17.00 -13.65 1.56
CA ASP A 119 -16.81 -14.08 2.96
C ASP A 119 -17.36 -13.07 3.98
N ILE A 120 -17.31 -11.77 3.67
CA ILE A 120 -17.77 -10.72 4.59
C ILE A 120 -19.24 -10.37 4.39
N ILE A 121 -19.76 -10.30 3.16
CA ILE A 121 -21.18 -10.01 2.91
C ILE A 121 -22.07 -11.14 3.44
N ALA A 122 -21.60 -12.39 3.40
CA ALA A 122 -22.29 -13.52 4.01
C ALA A 122 -22.47 -13.40 5.53
N LEU A 123 -21.82 -12.43 6.20
CA LEU A 123 -21.97 -12.19 7.63
C LEU A 123 -23.18 -11.30 7.98
N GLU A 124 -23.88 -10.72 6.99
CA GLU A 124 -25.10 -9.89 7.15
C GLU A 124 -24.99 -8.83 8.28
N LEU A 125 -23.79 -8.24 8.45
CA LEU A 125 -23.56 -7.27 9.51
C LEU A 125 -24.19 -5.92 9.15
N ASP A 126 -25.19 -5.49 9.92
CA ASP A 126 -25.89 -4.20 9.78
C ASP A 126 -25.14 -3.03 10.48
N THR A 127 -23.81 -3.03 10.41
CA THR A 127 -22.98 -1.98 11.02
C THR A 127 -22.46 -1.04 9.96
N HIS A 128 -22.88 0.23 9.97
CA HIS A 128 -22.33 1.26 9.08
C HIS A 128 -21.46 2.24 9.85
N ILE A 129 -20.24 2.46 9.36
CA ILE A 129 -19.32 3.45 9.91
C ILE A 129 -19.40 4.71 9.05
N SER A 130 -19.97 5.78 9.61
CA SER A 130 -20.12 7.06 8.91
C SER A 130 -18.78 7.79 8.67
N ASN A 131 -17.78 7.57 9.53
CA ASN A 131 -16.47 8.18 9.39
C ASN A 131 -15.34 7.21 9.79
N ILE A 132 -14.88 6.43 8.81
CA ILE A 132 -13.86 5.41 9.02
C ILE A 132 -12.52 6.00 9.48
N LYS A 133 -12.16 7.20 9.00
CA LYS A 133 -10.95 7.91 9.42
C LYS A 133 -10.99 8.20 10.92
N ARG A 134 -12.12 8.70 11.43
CA ARG A 134 -12.29 9.02 12.85
C ARG A 134 -12.11 7.78 13.72
N GLU A 135 -12.74 6.66 13.36
CA GLU A 135 -12.63 5.40 14.10
C GLU A 135 -11.20 4.86 14.11
N VAL A 136 -10.54 4.83 12.95
CA VAL A 136 -9.15 4.39 12.84
C VAL A 136 -8.21 5.26 13.67
N VAL A 137 -8.34 6.60 13.59
CA VAL A 137 -7.50 7.53 14.36
C VAL A 137 -7.76 7.39 15.86
N TYR A 138 -9.02 7.19 16.25
CA TYR A 138 -9.38 6.95 17.64
C TYR A 138 -8.73 5.67 18.20
N LEU A 139 -8.80 4.55 17.46
CA LEU A 139 -8.17 3.29 17.86
C LEU A 139 -6.64 3.43 17.99
N HIS A 140 -5.97 4.04 17.01
CA HIS A 140 -4.53 4.33 17.13
C HIS A 140 -4.23 5.17 18.37
N GLY A 141 -5.00 6.23 18.62
CA GLY A 141 -4.86 7.08 19.80
C GLY A 141 -5.08 6.34 21.12
N SER A 142 -6.04 5.42 21.17
CA SER A 142 -6.29 4.53 22.32
C SER A 142 -5.10 3.61 22.59
N HIS A 143 -4.53 3.01 21.54
CA HIS A 143 -3.33 2.20 21.68
C HIS A 143 -2.08 3.00 22.05
N CYS A 144 -1.93 4.23 21.53
CA CYS A 144 -0.84 5.12 21.96
C CYS A 144 -0.93 5.40 23.47
N ARG A 145 -2.14 5.70 24.00
CA ARG A 145 -2.36 5.90 25.45
C ARG A 145 -2.01 4.66 26.25
N SER A 146 -2.51 3.50 25.82
CA SER A 146 -2.20 2.23 26.47
C SER A 146 -0.70 1.90 26.44
N LEU A 147 -0.01 2.18 25.33
CA LEU A 147 1.41 1.95 25.20
C LEU A 147 2.22 2.90 26.09
N TYR A 148 1.88 4.18 26.11
CA TYR A 148 2.53 5.17 26.98
C TYR A 148 2.35 4.83 28.46
N ARG A 149 1.15 4.39 28.89
CA ARG A 149 0.93 3.88 30.26
C ARG A 149 1.95 2.81 30.66
N ARG A 150 2.22 1.88 29.75
CA ARG A 150 3.18 0.79 29.99
C ARG A 150 4.60 1.29 30.05
N PHE A 151 4.97 2.22 29.16
CA PHE A 151 6.29 2.84 29.17
C PHE A 151 6.48 3.60 30.47
N ARG A 152 5.56 4.49 30.83
CA ARG A 152 5.62 5.25 32.09
C ARG A 152 5.82 4.36 33.32
N ALA A 153 5.16 3.20 33.37
CA ALA A 153 5.26 2.27 34.50
C ALA A 153 6.57 1.48 34.58
N ARG A 154 7.32 1.33 33.47
CA ARG A 154 8.43 0.36 33.37
C ARG A 154 9.70 0.91 32.72
N TYR A 155 9.68 2.14 32.24
CA TYR A 155 10.82 2.77 31.59
C TYR A 155 11.93 3.02 32.61
N ASN A 156 13.16 2.60 32.30
CA ASN A 156 14.25 2.67 33.25
C ASN A 156 14.71 4.11 33.49
N ASP A 157 14.72 4.95 32.45
CA ASP A 157 15.16 6.35 32.54
C ASP A 157 13.97 7.31 32.78
N GLN A 158 13.45 7.30 34.01
CA GLN A 158 12.33 8.17 34.41
C GLN A 158 12.66 9.66 34.25
N GLN A 159 13.92 10.07 34.44
CA GLN A 159 14.34 11.46 34.26
C GLN A 159 14.23 11.91 32.79
N LYS A 160 14.62 11.07 31.83
CA LYS A 160 14.40 11.35 30.41
C LYS A 160 12.91 11.40 30.08
N LEU A 161 12.11 10.46 30.61
CA LEU A 161 10.67 10.45 30.39
C LEU A 161 10.03 11.77 30.84
N ASP A 162 10.32 12.21 32.07
CA ASP A 162 9.78 13.46 32.62
C ASP A 162 10.27 14.68 31.83
N ARG A 163 11.54 14.75 31.46
CA ARG A 163 12.07 15.85 30.63
C ARG A 163 11.37 15.95 29.28
N VAL A 164 11.22 14.84 28.56
CA VAL A 164 10.54 14.82 27.26
C VAL A 164 9.06 15.15 27.42
N PHE A 165 8.42 14.64 28.47
CA PHE A 165 7.02 14.94 28.80
C PHE A 165 6.80 16.44 29.03
N GLN A 166 7.58 17.06 29.92
CA GLN A 166 7.45 18.48 30.23
C GLN A 166 7.75 19.35 29.01
N ARG A 167 8.77 18.99 28.21
CA ARG A 167 9.12 19.72 26.99
C ARG A 167 7.97 19.67 25.97
N ILE A 168 7.48 18.48 25.59
CA ILE A 168 6.36 18.35 24.64
C ILE A 168 5.10 19.02 25.17
N ARG A 169 4.82 18.93 26.47
CA ARG A 169 3.69 19.65 27.08
C ARG A 169 3.84 21.16 26.90
N GLY A 170 5.03 21.70 27.17
CA GLY A 170 5.34 23.12 27.04
C GLY A 170 5.28 23.61 25.59
N ASP A 171 5.93 22.89 24.67
CA ASP A 171 6.01 23.24 23.24
C ASP A 171 4.64 23.35 22.55
N TYR A 172 3.62 22.66 23.09
CA TYR A 172 2.28 22.56 22.50
C TYR A 172 1.16 22.97 23.46
N GLU A 173 1.47 23.59 24.60
CA GLU A 173 0.50 24.07 25.59
C GLU A 173 -0.55 23.01 26.02
N LEU A 174 -0.10 21.77 26.26
CA LEU A 174 -0.98 20.64 26.54
C LEU A 174 -1.37 20.53 28.03
N ASP A 175 -2.49 19.86 28.31
CA ASP A 175 -2.93 19.53 29.68
C ASP A 175 -1.85 18.70 30.42
N ARG A 176 -1.85 18.73 31.76
CA ARG A 176 -1.01 17.83 32.56
C ARG A 176 -1.42 16.37 32.40
N ASP A 177 -2.70 16.13 32.16
CA ASP A 177 -3.25 14.82 31.88
C ASP A 177 -3.04 14.43 30.40
N TYR A 178 -2.12 13.48 30.19
CA TYR A 178 -1.80 12.97 28.86
C TYR A 178 -2.96 12.21 28.19
N GLU A 179 -3.96 11.78 28.96
CA GLU A 179 -5.14 11.12 28.42
C GLU A 179 -5.95 12.03 27.51
N LYS A 180 -5.81 13.34 27.67
CA LYS A 180 -6.47 14.37 26.86
C LYS A 180 -5.62 14.82 25.67
N TRP A 181 -4.38 14.36 25.55
CA TRP A 181 -3.50 14.83 24.50
C TRP A 181 -3.98 14.37 23.12
N PRO A 182 -3.83 15.22 22.08
CA PRO A 182 -4.04 14.80 20.70
C PRO A 182 -3.17 13.59 20.36
N SER A 183 -3.72 12.60 19.65
CA SER A 183 -3.03 11.34 19.34
C SER A 183 -1.68 11.54 18.64
N LYS A 184 -1.56 12.58 17.80
CA LYS A 184 -0.29 12.96 17.17
C LYS A 184 0.79 13.30 18.19
N ARG A 185 0.46 14.09 19.21
CA ARG A 185 1.44 14.55 20.23
C ARG A 185 1.83 13.42 21.17
N LEU A 186 0.88 12.56 21.50
CA LEU A 186 1.16 11.37 22.27
C LEU A 186 2.03 10.36 21.50
N CYS A 187 1.76 10.17 20.21
CA CYS A 187 2.62 9.37 19.33
C CYS A 187 4.06 9.90 19.34
N ARG A 188 4.22 11.23 19.16
CA ARG A 188 5.53 11.89 19.18
C ARG A 188 6.26 11.68 20.51
N LEU A 189 5.56 11.83 21.62
CA LEU A 189 6.12 11.55 22.95
C LEU A 189 6.70 10.13 23.03
N ILE A 190 5.91 9.12 22.64
CA ILE A 190 6.33 7.70 22.69
C ILE A 190 7.53 7.45 21.78
N LEU A 191 7.55 8.05 20.58
CA LEU A 191 8.67 7.93 19.64
C LEU A 191 9.97 8.48 20.23
N GLU A 192 9.93 9.60 20.93
CA GLU A 192 11.13 10.22 21.49
C GLU A 192 11.67 9.51 22.74
N ILE A 193 10.78 8.85 23.48
CA ILE A 193 11.17 8.00 24.62
C ILE A 193 11.35 6.55 24.22
N TRP A 194 11.29 6.18 22.93
CA TRP A 194 11.38 4.78 22.54
C TRP A 194 12.67 4.13 23.09
N PRO A 195 12.57 3.07 23.91
CA PRO A 195 13.72 2.47 24.55
C PRO A 195 14.59 1.69 23.57
N LYS A 196 15.74 1.22 24.08
CA LYS A 196 16.54 0.23 23.35
C LYS A 196 15.70 -1.05 23.16
N LYS A 197 16.03 -1.81 22.12
CA LYS A 197 15.24 -2.97 21.68
C LYS A 197 14.87 -3.93 22.82
N ASP A 198 15.83 -4.37 23.62
CA ASP A 198 15.59 -5.38 24.67
C ASP A 198 14.63 -4.86 25.76
N GLU A 199 14.78 -3.59 26.15
CA GLU A 199 13.87 -2.92 27.08
C GLU A 199 12.48 -2.69 26.45
N ALA A 200 12.40 -2.36 25.16
CA ALA A 200 11.12 -2.25 24.44
C ALA A 200 10.37 -3.59 24.41
N ASP A 201 11.09 -4.68 24.15
CA ASP A 201 10.54 -6.04 24.15
C ASP A 201 10.06 -6.45 25.54
N GLU A 202 10.80 -6.10 26.59
CA GLU A 202 10.40 -6.33 27.98
C GLU A 202 9.13 -5.55 28.35
N ILE A 203 9.10 -4.25 28.06
CA ILE A 203 7.97 -3.36 28.38
C ILE A 203 6.72 -3.80 27.63
N THR A 204 6.83 -4.11 26.32
CA THR A 204 5.71 -4.53 25.46
C THR A 204 5.34 -5.99 25.65
N GLY A 205 6.27 -6.83 26.11
CA GLY A 205 6.13 -8.28 26.17
C GLY A 205 6.00 -8.93 24.80
N VAL A 206 6.65 -8.35 23.79
CA VAL A 206 6.63 -8.81 22.40
C VAL A 206 8.07 -8.88 21.90
N GLU A 207 8.47 -10.03 21.37
CA GLU A 207 9.78 -10.20 20.76
C GLU A 207 9.90 -9.34 19.49
N ASN A 208 11.01 -8.62 19.34
CA ASN A 208 11.30 -7.72 18.22
C ASN A 208 10.25 -6.59 18.06
N SER A 209 9.85 -5.97 19.18
CA SER A 209 9.03 -4.77 19.18
C SER A 209 9.69 -3.63 18.40
N SER A 210 8.87 -2.77 17.79
CA SER A 210 9.33 -1.71 16.90
C SER A 210 8.43 -0.48 17.01
N SER A 211 9.02 0.70 16.85
CA SER A 211 8.31 1.97 16.74
C SER A 211 7.64 2.16 15.37
N ASP A 212 7.86 1.26 14.41
CA ASP A 212 7.31 1.36 13.06
C ASP A 212 5.80 1.66 12.99
N PRO A 213 4.93 1.03 13.81
CA PRO A 213 3.50 1.31 13.74
C PRO A 213 3.14 2.74 14.16
N LEU A 214 3.96 3.36 15.01
CA LEU A 214 3.80 4.75 15.45
C LEU A 214 4.23 5.70 14.34
N LEU A 215 5.36 5.41 13.67
CA LEU A 215 5.84 6.18 12.52
C LEU A 215 4.84 6.10 11.35
N VAL A 216 4.33 4.91 11.04
CA VAL A 216 3.26 4.74 10.04
C VAL A 216 2.01 5.53 10.40
N PHE A 217 1.63 5.55 11.67
CA PHE A 217 0.49 6.34 12.11
C PHE A 217 0.73 7.85 11.93
N GLU A 218 1.88 8.36 12.36
CA GLU A 218 2.21 9.78 12.32
C GLU A 218 2.43 10.29 10.89
N GLU A 219 3.18 9.55 10.08
CA GLU A 219 3.68 10.00 8.78
C GLU A 219 2.78 9.61 7.61
N LEU A 220 1.92 8.59 7.75
CA LEU A 220 1.05 8.11 6.68
C LEU A 220 -0.44 8.19 7.04
N VAL A 221 -0.87 7.63 8.17
CA VAL A 221 -2.31 7.51 8.48
C VAL A 221 -2.94 8.86 8.85
N LEU A 222 -2.29 9.64 9.72
CA LEU A 222 -2.79 10.97 10.11
C LEU A 222 -2.91 11.96 8.94
N PRO A 223 -1.86 12.17 8.12
CA PRO A 223 -1.92 13.14 7.03
C PRO A 223 -2.70 12.64 5.80
N ALA A 224 -3.07 11.36 5.73
CA ALA A 224 -3.78 10.78 4.59
C ALA A 224 -5.04 11.59 4.19
N GLY A 225 -5.05 12.03 2.94
CA GLY A 225 -6.15 12.75 2.30
C GLY A 225 -7.30 11.83 1.84
N PRO A 226 -8.40 12.39 1.33
CA PRO A 226 -9.62 11.64 1.00
C PRO A 226 -9.40 10.46 0.03
N ALA A 227 -8.51 10.62 -0.96
CA ALA A 227 -8.22 9.56 -1.93
C ALA A 227 -7.73 8.26 -1.28
N TYR A 228 -6.95 8.36 -0.20
CA TYR A 228 -6.46 7.21 0.55
C TYR A 228 -7.61 6.51 1.30
N TRP A 229 -8.47 7.30 1.95
CA TRP A 229 -9.59 6.76 2.72
C TRP A 229 -10.70 6.17 1.86
N ASN A 230 -10.73 6.52 0.57
CA ASN A 230 -11.59 5.88 -0.43
C ASN A 230 -10.99 4.58 -1.00
N ASN A 231 -9.74 4.22 -0.63
CA ASN A 231 -9.12 2.97 -1.05
C ASN A 231 -9.29 1.90 0.05
N PRO A 232 -10.01 0.79 -0.23
CA PRO A 232 -10.28 -0.21 0.79
C PRO A 232 -9.03 -0.97 1.26
N ASN A 233 -8.00 -1.09 0.43
CA ASN A 233 -6.73 -1.69 0.87
C ASN A 233 -5.96 -0.79 1.84
N PHE A 234 -6.08 0.53 1.70
CA PHE A 234 -5.51 1.47 2.67
C PHE A 234 -6.21 1.36 4.03
N VAL A 235 -7.53 1.20 4.04
CA VAL A 235 -8.28 0.94 5.27
C VAL A 235 -7.81 -0.36 5.95
N LEU A 236 -7.62 -1.42 5.16
CA LEU A 236 -7.06 -2.70 5.66
C LEU A 236 -5.62 -2.55 6.17
N LEU A 237 -4.82 -1.67 5.57
CA LEU A 237 -3.51 -1.26 6.08
C LEU A 237 -3.58 -0.63 7.45
N CYS A 238 -4.52 0.28 7.66
CA CYS A 238 -4.74 0.88 8.97
C CYS A 238 -5.12 -0.18 10.02
N ILE A 239 -5.98 -1.13 9.68
CA ILE A 239 -6.34 -2.25 10.56
C ILE A 239 -5.13 -3.11 10.89
N PHE A 240 -4.30 -3.42 9.90
CA PHE A 240 -3.06 -4.15 10.13
C PHE A 240 -2.15 -3.41 11.11
N ASN A 241 -1.95 -2.11 10.92
CA ASN A 241 -1.14 -1.28 11.80
C ASN A 241 -1.68 -1.27 13.25
N ILE A 242 -3.01 -1.14 13.42
CA ILE A 242 -3.68 -1.26 14.72
C ILE A 242 -3.43 -2.62 15.35
N ARG A 243 -3.55 -3.73 14.58
CA ARG A 243 -3.30 -5.08 15.10
C ARG A 243 -1.84 -5.25 15.59
N VAL A 244 -0.87 -4.59 14.96
CA VAL A 244 0.52 -4.55 15.45
C VAL A 244 0.58 -3.82 16.80
N LEU A 245 -0.05 -2.66 16.92
CA LEU A 245 -0.16 -1.92 18.19
C LEU A 245 -0.87 -2.74 19.28
N MET A 246 -1.96 -3.44 18.96
CA MET A 246 -2.71 -4.28 19.90
C MET A 246 -1.84 -5.34 20.57
N LYS A 247 -0.90 -5.97 19.81
CA LYS A 247 0.03 -6.95 20.38
C LYS A 247 0.96 -6.27 21.37
N MET A 248 1.56 -5.14 20.99
CA MET A 248 2.45 -4.37 21.88
C MET A 248 1.74 -3.83 23.12
N THR A 249 0.43 -3.53 23.03
CA THR A 249 -0.38 -3.11 24.16
C THR A 249 -1.02 -4.27 24.94
N LYS A 250 -0.83 -5.54 24.52
CA LYS A 250 -1.49 -6.74 25.10
C LYS A 250 -3.03 -6.66 25.10
N ARG A 251 -3.61 -6.00 24.11
CA ARG A 251 -5.08 -5.84 23.93
C ARG A 251 -5.64 -6.72 22.82
N THR A 252 -4.94 -7.78 22.44
CA THR A 252 -5.36 -8.69 21.35
C THR A 252 -6.66 -9.45 21.61
N LYS A 253 -7.12 -9.49 22.86
CA LYS A 253 -8.39 -10.11 23.31
C LYS A 253 -9.44 -9.09 23.77
N ASP A 254 -9.16 -7.79 23.60
CA ASP A 254 -10.08 -6.72 23.99
C ASP A 254 -11.31 -6.73 23.09
N VAL A 255 -12.48 -7.00 23.68
CA VAL A 255 -13.73 -7.21 22.94
C VAL A 255 -14.14 -5.96 22.17
N TYR A 256 -13.90 -4.78 22.73
CA TYR A 256 -14.23 -3.51 22.08
C TYR A 256 -13.32 -3.28 20.87
N ASP A 257 -12.01 -3.44 21.02
CA ASP A 257 -11.07 -3.27 19.90
C ASP A 257 -11.35 -4.29 18.78
N ILE A 258 -11.64 -5.54 19.14
CA ILE A 258 -11.99 -6.60 18.16
C ILE A 258 -13.27 -6.23 17.41
N GLY A 259 -14.31 -5.79 18.11
CA GLY A 259 -15.57 -5.36 17.51
C GLY A 259 -15.39 -4.16 16.57
N ALA A 260 -14.66 -3.14 17.01
CA ALA A 260 -14.36 -1.96 16.20
C ALA A 260 -13.58 -2.32 14.92
N ILE A 261 -12.54 -3.15 15.04
CA ILE A 261 -11.78 -3.66 13.89
C ILE A 261 -12.68 -4.44 12.94
N LYS A 262 -13.57 -5.28 13.47
CA LYS A 262 -14.48 -6.06 12.64
C LYS A 262 -15.42 -5.16 11.84
N ASN A 263 -15.95 -4.10 12.45
CA ASN A 263 -16.80 -3.12 11.76
C ASN A 263 -16.02 -2.37 10.67
N ILE A 264 -14.76 -2.00 10.92
CA ILE A 264 -13.90 -1.35 9.91
C ILE A 264 -13.59 -2.33 8.76
N GLU A 265 -13.34 -3.61 9.03
CA GLU A 265 -13.14 -4.64 8.00
C GLU A 265 -14.41 -4.82 7.14
N VAL A 266 -15.60 -4.73 7.74
CA VAL A 266 -16.88 -4.79 7.01
C VAL A 266 -17.04 -3.60 6.07
N GLU A 267 -16.76 -2.37 6.54
CA GLU A 267 -16.87 -1.19 5.68
C GLU A 267 -15.84 -1.25 4.53
N ALA A 268 -14.62 -1.72 4.79
CA ALA A 268 -13.64 -1.97 3.72
C ALA A 268 -14.15 -3.00 2.69
N ALA A 269 -14.81 -4.07 3.14
CA ALA A 269 -15.41 -5.05 2.23
C ALA A 269 -16.56 -4.47 1.40
N ARG A 270 -17.39 -3.59 2.00
CA ARG A 270 -18.47 -2.89 1.27
C ARG A 270 -17.91 -1.95 0.21
N MET A 271 -16.83 -1.23 0.51
CA MET A 271 -16.12 -0.43 -0.49
C MET A 271 -15.65 -1.30 -1.65
N MET A 272 -14.99 -2.44 -1.37
CA MET A 272 -14.58 -3.39 -2.42
C MET A 272 -15.77 -3.97 -3.20
N ALA A 273 -16.91 -4.21 -2.55
CA ALA A 273 -18.10 -4.71 -3.21
C ALA A 273 -18.67 -3.69 -4.21
N ARG A 274 -18.65 -2.39 -3.85
CA ARG A 274 -19.00 -1.30 -4.77
C ARG A 274 -18.05 -1.27 -5.96
N ASP A 275 -16.75 -1.39 -5.73
CA ASP A 275 -15.75 -1.43 -6.81
C ASP A 275 -15.98 -2.62 -7.74
N VAL A 276 -16.22 -3.81 -7.20
CA VAL A 276 -16.51 -5.03 -7.99
C VAL A 276 -17.82 -4.88 -8.78
N ALA A 277 -18.85 -4.26 -8.20
CA ALA A 277 -20.11 -4.01 -8.88
C ALA A 277 -19.93 -3.03 -10.06
N ALA A 278 -19.24 -1.92 -9.83
CA ALA A 278 -18.92 -0.93 -10.87
C ALA A 278 -18.10 -1.55 -12.01
N GLU A 279 -17.08 -2.37 -11.70
CA GLU A 279 -16.32 -3.11 -12.71
C GLU A 279 -17.19 -4.05 -13.55
N ASN A 280 -18.14 -4.75 -12.93
CA ASN A 280 -19.05 -5.66 -13.63
C ASN A 280 -20.07 -4.89 -14.51
N ALA A 281 -20.42 -3.67 -14.12
CA ALA A 281 -21.27 -2.77 -14.90
C ALA A 281 -20.54 -2.06 -16.06
N GLY A 282 -19.21 -2.24 -16.17
CA GLY A 282 -18.39 -1.58 -17.18
C GLY A 282 -18.07 -0.11 -16.87
N GLU A 283 -18.25 0.32 -15.61
CA GLU A 283 -17.94 1.67 -15.17
C GLU A 283 -16.44 1.82 -14.86
N PRO A 284 -15.79 2.94 -15.25
CA PRO A 284 -14.39 3.16 -14.94
C PRO A 284 -14.17 3.38 -13.43
N THR A 285 -13.61 2.37 -12.75
CA THR A 285 -13.22 2.45 -11.33
C THR A 285 -11.83 3.07 -11.18
N ASN A 286 -11.74 4.39 -11.27
CA ASN A 286 -10.44 5.10 -11.28
C ASN A 286 -9.85 5.38 -9.87
N ILE A 287 -10.38 4.77 -8.80
CA ILE A 287 -10.13 5.23 -7.42
C ILE A 287 -8.83 4.67 -6.83
N GLU A 288 -8.42 3.46 -7.21
CA GLU A 288 -7.34 2.77 -6.51
C GLU A 288 -5.95 3.05 -7.07
N GLY A 289 -5.86 3.24 -8.39
CA GLY A 289 -4.65 3.73 -9.03
C GLY A 289 -4.37 5.18 -8.63
N GLU A 290 -5.41 5.95 -8.34
CA GLU A 290 -5.28 7.37 -8.05
C GLU A 290 -4.61 7.64 -6.70
N ALA A 291 -4.98 6.95 -5.62
CA ALA A 291 -4.33 7.15 -4.31
C ALA A 291 -2.82 6.82 -4.36
N ALA A 292 -2.45 5.76 -5.07
CA ALA A 292 -1.06 5.35 -5.19
C ALA A 292 -0.29 6.21 -6.23
N ARG A 293 -0.98 6.77 -7.24
CA ARG A 293 -0.43 7.79 -8.14
C ARG A 293 -0.24 9.13 -7.47
N ILE A 294 -1.19 9.58 -6.64
CA ILE A 294 -1.09 10.77 -5.79
C ILE A 294 0.15 10.62 -4.91
N MET A 295 0.30 9.50 -4.22
CA MET A 295 1.52 9.23 -3.45
C MET A 295 2.79 9.30 -4.29
N ALA A 296 2.78 8.68 -5.47
CA ALA A 296 3.95 8.68 -6.36
C ALA A 296 4.26 10.07 -6.93
N ARG A 297 3.24 10.91 -7.07
CA ARG A 297 3.34 12.30 -7.48
C ARG A 297 3.78 13.20 -6.35
N ASP A 298 3.25 13.03 -5.13
CA ASP A 298 3.60 13.82 -3.94
C ASP A 298 5.07 13.62 -3.61
N VAL A 299 5.54 12.36 -3.63
CA VAL A 299 6.97 12.04 -3.51
C VAL A 299 7.76 12.69 -4.66
N ALA A 300 7.34 12.54 -5.92
CA ALA A 300 8.05 13.15 -7.05
C ALA A 300 8.08 14.69 -7.00
N ALA A 301 7.03 15.33 -6.48
CA ALA A 301 6.92 16.78 -6.35
C ALA A 301 7.76 17.34 -5.20
N GLU A 302 7.91 16.59 -4.10
CA GLU A 302 8.89 16.88 -3.03
C GLU A 302 10.35 16.81 -3.52
N HIS A 303 10.59 16.21 -4.69
CA HIS A 303 11.92 15.97 -5.26
C HIS A 303 12.20 16.73 -6.57
N ALA A 304 11.28 17.56 -7.07
CA ALA A 304 11.54 18.37 -8.25
C ALA A 304 12.29 19.66 -7.84
N GLU A 305 13.60 19.73 -8.10
CA GLU A 305 14.21 21.02 -8.43
C GLU A 305 13.51 21.54 -9.69
N GLU A 306 13.22 22.84 -9.76
CA GLU A 306 12.57 23.46 -10.93
C GLU A 306 13.31 23.03 -12.21
N PRO A 307 12.67 22.31 -13.15
CA PRO A 307 13.35 21.86 -14.35
C PRO A 307 13.70 23.09 -15.19
N THR A 308 14.98 23.25 -15.51
CA THR A 308 15.41 24.28 -16.46
C THR A 308 14.75 24.02 -17.82
N ASN A 309 14.32 25.09 -18.49
CA ASN A 309 13.51 25.09 -19.71
C ASN A 309 13.99 24.20 -20.87
N ILE A 310 15.22 23.69 -20.81
CA ILE A 310 15.87 22.92 -21.88
C ILE A 310 15.43 21.45 -21.85
N GLU A 311 15.25 20.84 -20.66
CA GLU A 311 14.83 19.42 -20.55
C GLU A 311 13.34 19.21 -20.88
N VAL A 312 12.52 20.25 -20.67
CA VAL A 312 11.08 20.23 -21.01
C VAL A 312 10.86 20.24 -22.53
N GLU A 313 11.74 20.90 -23.29
CA GLU A 313 11.60 20.91 -24.75
C GLU A 313 12.11 19.63 -25.42
N GLU A 314 13.16 18.98 -24.92
CA GLU A 314 13.55 17.65 -25.45
C GLU A 314 12.47 16.59 -25.18
N ALA A 315 11.82 16.62 -24.02
CA ALA A 315 10.70 15.72 -23.73
C ALA A 315 9.46 16.02 -24.60
N ARG A 316 9.20 17.28 -24.94
CA ARG A 316 8.08 17.67 -25.83
C ARG A 316 8.32 17.33 -27.29
N VAL A 317 9.56 17.44 -27.78
CA VAL A 317 9.94 17.00 -29.12
C VAL A 317 9.76 15.49 -29.25
N THR A 318 10.21 14.72 -28.26
CA THR A 318 10.06 13.25 -28.27
C THR A 318 8.59 12.79 -28.28
N VAL A 319 7.69 13.49 -27.58
CA VAL A 319 6.25 13.18 -27.60
C VAL A 319 5.58 13.57 -28.92
N ARG A 320 6.04 14.65 -29.58
CA ARG A 320 5.54 15.04 -30.91
C ARG A 320 5.94 14.05 -31.99
N ASP A 321 7.17 13.54 -31.95
CA ASP A 321 7.67 12.60 -32.95
C ASP A 321 6.96 11.23 -32.85
N VAL A 322 6.71 10.75 -31.63
CA VAL A 322 5.93 9.52 -31.39
C VAL A 322 4.45 9.68 -31.79
N ALA A 323 3.88 10.88 -31.63
CA ALA A 323 2.52 11.16 -32.07
C ALA A 323 2.39 11.27 -33.60
N ALA A 324 3.43 11.77 -34.29
CA ALA A 324 3.49 11.83 -35.75
C ALA A 324 3.62 10.42 -36.36
N GLU A 325 4.45 9.55 -35.78
CA GLU A 325 4.59 8.14 -36.21
C GLU A 325 3.27 7.37 -36.09
N HIS A 326 2.53 7.54 -34.98
CA HIS A 326 1.22 6.90 -34.81
C HIS A 326 0.11 7.46 -35.71
N ALA A 327 0.23 8.71 -36.16
CA ALA A 327 -0.71 9.32 -37.11
C ALA A 327 -0.48 8.86 -38.56
N GLU A 328 0.74 8.52 -38.94
CA GLU A 328 1.06 7.94 -40.26
C GLU A 328 0.66 6.46 -40.36
N GLU A 329 0.83 5.68 -39.29
CA GLU A 329 0.44 4.26 -39.26
C GLU A 329 -1.09 4.05 -39.33
N SER A 330 -1.87 5.06 -38.92
CA SER A 330 -3.33 5.04 -38.98
C SER A 330 -3.92 5.49 -40.32
N ARG A 331 -3.11 6.04 -41.24
CA ARG A 331 -3.53 6.41 -42.61
C ARG A 331 -3.32 5.31 -43.65
N SER A 332 -2.56 4.25 -43.35
CA SER A 332 -2.08 3.27 -44.35
C SER A 332 -2.82 1.92 -44.38
N LYS A 333 -4.00 1.79 -43.75
CA LYS A 333 -4.85 0.59 -43.91
C LYS A 333 -6.02 0.85 -44.87
N PRO A 334 -6.10 0.18 -46.04
CA PRO A 334 -7.25 0.31 -46.92
C PRO A 334 -8.44 -0.50 -46.41
N VAL A 335 -9.61 0.13 -46.45
CA VAL A 335 -10.93 -0.49 -46.31
C VAL A 335 -11.25 -1.22 -47.62
N HIS A 336 -11.44 -2.54 -47.59
CA HIS A 336 -12.07 -3.26 -48.71
C HIS A 336 -13.50 -3.70 -48.36
N SER A 337 -14.44 -3.06 -49.05
CA SER A 337 -15.85 -3.44 -49.18
C SER A 337 -16.05 -4.44 -50.32
N ARG A 338 -17.04 -5.33 -50.12
CA ARG A 338 -17.55 -6.36 -51.05
C ARG A 338 -17.94 -5.85 -52.45
N SER A 339 -17.74 -6.66 -53.49
CA SER A 339 -18.80 -7.39 -54.24
C SER A 339 -18.42 -7.69 -55.73
N SER A 340 -18.72 -8.93 -56.14
CA SER A 340 -19.23 -9.42 -57.44
C SER A 340 -18.93 -8.65 -58.74
N GLU A 341 -18.28 -9.29 -59.72
CA GLU A 341 -18.92 -9.70 -61.01
C GLU A 341 -17.97 -10.46 -61.98
N ARG A 342 -18.53 -11.54 -62.54
CA ARG A 342 -18.37 -12.18 -63.87
C ARG A 342 -17.13 -11.90 -64.73
N GLY A 343 -16.54 -12.99 -65.25
CA GLY A 343 -16.00 -12.99 -66.62
C GLY A 343 -14.78 -13.89 -66.88
N SER A 344 -15.04 -15.04 -67.51
CA SER A 344 -14.22 -15.62 -68.60
C SER A 344 -12.81 -16.20 -68.29
N LYS A 345 -12.76 -17.54 -68.21
CA LYS A 345 -11.65 -18.38 -68.75
C LYS A 345 -11.71 -18.30 -70.30
N PRO A 346 -10.62 -18.54 -71.09
CA PRO A 346 -9.80 -19.78 -71.00
C PRO A 346 -8.31 -19.73 -71.46
N CYS A 347 -7.65 -20.91 -71.31
CA CYS A 347 -6.46 -21.42 -72.04
C CYS A 347 -5.09 -20.75 -71.74
N THR A 348 -3.91 -21.40 -71.73
CA THR A 348 -3.43 -22.78 -71.94
C THR A 348 -1.96 -22.81 -71.45
N ARG A 349 -1.55 -23.82 -70.66
CA ARG A 349 -0.59 -24.91 -70.99
C ARG A 349 0.90 -24.49 -71.14
N LYS A 350 1.76 -24.97 -70.21
CA LYS A 350 2.84 -25.96 -70.43
C LYS A 350 4.01 -25.80 -69.42
N THR A 351 4.23 -26.86 -68.64
CA THR A 351 5.53 -27.35 -68.13
C THR A 351 6.52 -27.61 -69.28
N PRO A 352 7.86 -27.71 -69.08
CA PRO A 352 8.54 -28.63 -68.13
C PRO A 352 9.70 -27.99 -67.34
N ILE A 353 10.04 -28.47 -66.14
CA ILE A 353 11.10 -29.47 -65.84
C ILE A 353 12.38 -29.29 -66.68
N VAL A 354 13.42 -28.77 -66.02
CA VAL A 354 14.72 -29.45 -65.84
C VAL A 354 15.09 -29.32 -64.37
#